data_AF-A0A5C6QHB4-F1
#
_entry.id   AF-A0A5C6QHB4-F1
#
_cell.length_a   1.000
_cell.length_b   1.000
_cell.length_c   1.000
_cell.angle_alpha   90.00
_cell.angle_beta   90.00
_cell.angle_gamma   90.00
#
_symmetry.space_group_name_H-M   'P 1'
#
loop_
_entity.id
_entity.type
_entity.pdbx_description
1 polymer ?
#
loop_
_entity_poly.entity_id
_entity_poly.type
_entity_poly.pdbx_seq_one_letter_code
_entity_poly.pdbx_strand_id
1 'polypeptide(L)'
;MNKFTIITALSLILAGCSAYQIKADVDEGKFRFVNFEKERGKQFEYIHLMCLYKRPIEWNLPRQYQAGNHQLWVKAQIYQNGMRNSEKNAFVKFDISLDAGLSYKLNRSFEDNKISIWIEEEKSKNIVSEIITTELIKPLFVEKSLRTQQCETGTI
;
A
#
# COMPACT_ATOMS: atom_id res chain seq x y z
N MET A 1 3.73 -45.53 -59.68
CA MET A 1 3.54 -44.07 -59.78
C MET A 1 3.34 -43.51 -58.38
N ASN A 2 4.23 -42.61 -58.00
CA ASN A 2 4.39 -41.99 -56.68
C ASN A 2 3.09 -41.39 -56.11
N LYS A 3 2.96 -41.43 -54.78
CA LYS A 3 2.50 -40.33 -53.91
C LYS A 3 2.62 -40.79 -52.45
N PHE A 4 3.74 -40.45 -51.81
CA PHE A 4 3.93 -39.28 -50.95
C PHE A 4 3.45 -39.52 -49.51
N THR A 5 4.46 -39.82 -48.71
CA THR A 5 4.60 -39.76 -47.25
C THR A 5 3.79 -38.63 -46.62
N ILE A 6 2.97 -38.93 -45.61
CA ILE A 6 2.48 -37.92 -44.66
C ILE A 6 3.12 -38.23 -43.32
N ILE A 7 4.13 -37.42 -43.00
CA ILE A 7 4.89 -37.45 -41.75
C ILE A 7 4.08 -36.71 -40.69
N THR A 8 3.90 -37.40 -39.58
CA THR A 8 3.54 -36.92 -38.24
C THR A 8 4.38 -35.72 -37.80
N ALA A 9 3.76 -34.58 -37.49
CA ALA A 9 4.23 -33.63 -36.47
C ALA A 9 3.29 -32.41 -36.42
N LEU A 10 2.33 -32.38 -35.49
CA LEU A 10 1.74 -31.12 -35.04
C LEU A 10 1.19 -31.25 -33.63
N SER A 11 2.09 -31.36 -32.66
CA SER A 11 1.74 -31.28 -31.24
C SER A 11 2.94 -30.76 -30.48
N LEU A 12 3.06 -29.42 -30.38
CA LEU A 12 3.88 -28.70 -29.39
C LEU A 12 3.71 -27.18 -29.54
N ILE A 13 2.52 -26.65 -29.21
CA ILE A 13 2.39 -25.24 -28.76
C ILE A 13 1.32 -25.17 -27.66
N LEU A 14 1.62 -25.76 -26.50
CA LEU A 14 0.89 -25.49 -25.25
C LEU A 14 1.91 -25.38 -24.11
N ALA A 15 2.87 -24.47 -24.26
CA ALA A 15 3.70 -24.02 -23.15
C ALA A 15 4.07 -22.56 -23.40
N GLY A 16 3.40 -21.65 -22.67
CA GLY A 16 3.79 -20.24 -22.67
C GLY A 16 2.67 -19.35 -22.16
N CYS A 17 2.89 -18.76 -20.98
CA CYS A 17 2.08 -17.75 -20.29
C CYS A 17 1.04 -18.24 -19.28
N SER A 18 1.33 -19.25 -18.47
CA SER A 18 0.64 -19.47 -17.18
C SER A 18 1.51 -19.15 -15.94
N ALA A 19 2.75 -18.68 -16.12
CA ALA A 19 3.68 -18.43 -15.02
C ALA A 19 4.00 -16.94 -14.84
N TYR A 20 3.02 -16.10 -14.51
CA TYR A 20 3.29 -14.79 -13.93
C TYR A 20 2.20 -14.39 -12.92
N GLN A 21 2.14 -15.14 -11.82
CA GLN A 21 1.66 -14.61 -10.54
C GLN A 21 2.67 -15.00 -9.45
N ILE A 22 3.94 -14.69 -9.66
CA ILE A 22 4.89 -14.67 -8.55
C ILE A 22 4.52 -13.41 -7.77
N LYS A 23 3.64 -13.52 -6.76
CA LYS A 23 3.77 -12.63 -5.61
C LYS A 23 5.20 -12.89 -5.14
N ALA A 24 6.11 -11.96 -5.40
CA ALA A 24 7.50 -12.10 -5.00
C ALA A 24 7.52 -12.54 -3.53
N ASP A 25 8.35 -13.51 -3.18
CA ASP A 25 8.47 -13.89 -1.79
C ASP A 25 8.96 -12.69 -0.97
N VAL A 26 8.69 -12.69 0.34
CA VAL A 26 9.26 -11.65 1.21
C VAL A 26 10.68 -12.07 1.54
N ASP A 27 11.65 -11.17 1.36
CA ASP A 27 13.06 -11.47 1.62
C ASP A 27 13.24 -11.83 3.11
N GLU A 28 14.24 -12.68 3.39
CA GLU A 28 14.59 -13.06 4.75
C GLU A 28 14.80 -11.83 5.65
N GLY A 29 14.23 -11.87 6.86
CA GLY A 29 14.31 -10.79 7.85
C GLY A 29 13.48 -9.54 7.50
N LYS A 30 12.71 -9.54 6.41
CA LYS A 30 11.87 -8.41 6.00
C LYS A 30 10.39 -8.69 6.14
N PHE A 31 9.60 -7.63 6.17
CA PHE A 31 8.16 -7.66 5.87
C PHE A 31 7.88 -6.84 4.61
N ARG A 32 6.74 -7.11 3.96
CA ARG A 32 6.20 -6.27 2.89
C ARG A 32 5.11 -5.38 3.42
N PHE A 33 5.08 -4.12 3.01
CA PHE A 33 4.00 -3.20 3.31
C PHE A 33 3.27 -2.78 2.04
N VAL A 34 1.95 -2.85 2.08
CA VAL A 34 1.04 -2.58 0.98
C VAL A 34 0.15 -1.39 1.33
N ASN A 35 0.21 -0.35 0.51
CA ASN A 35 -0.65 0.81 0.66
C ASN A 35 -2.11 0.50 0.25
N PHE A 36 -3.03 1.35 0.66
CA PHE A 36 -4.44 1.24 0.30
C PHE A 36 -4.81 2.26 -0.77
N GLU A 37 -5.40 1.76 -1.86
CA GLU A 37 -6.00 2.57 -2.91
C GLU A 37 -7.42 2.06 -3.19
N LYS A 38 -8.38 2.99 -3.30
CA LYS A 38 -9.71 2.69 -3.80
C LYS A 38 -10.31 3.86 -4.56
N GLU A 39 -10.85 3.53 -5.72
CA GLU A 39 -11.69 4.42 -6.50
C GLU A 39 -13.15 3.96 -6.38
N ARG A 40 -14.05 4.88 -6.01
CA ARG A 40 -15.49 4.67 -5.88
C ARG A 40 -16.24 5.79 -6.57
N GLY A 41 -16.60 5.57 -7.83
CA GLY A 41 -17.24 6.60 -8.64
C GLY A 41 -16.32 7.81 -8.80
N LYS A 42 -16.67 8.93 -8.17
CA LYS A 42 -15.84 10.15 -8.18
C LYS A 42 -14.92 10.27 -6.96
N GLN A 43 -15.08 9.44 -5.93
CA GLN A 43 -14.25 9.52 -4.73
C GLN A 43 -13.00 8.65 -4.87
N PHE A 44 -11.86 9.22 -4.50
CA PHE A 44 -10.56 8.58 -4.48
C PHE A 44 -10.06 8.52 -3.05
N GLU A 45 -9.49 7.38 -2.68
CA GLU A 45 -8.97 7.12 -1.34
C GLU A 45 -7.55 6.57 -1.43
N TYR A 46 -6.56 7.34 -0.99
CA TYR A 46 -5.15 6.96 -0.97
C TYR A 46 -4.63 6.96 0.46
N ILE A 47 -4.33 5.80 1.03
CA ILE A 47 -3.75 5.69 2.37
C ILE A 47 -2.42 4.97 2.26
N HIS A 48 -1.33 5.66 2.60
CA HIS A 48 0.02 5.18 2.36
C HIS A 48 0.98 5.55 3.49
N LEU A 49 2.08 4.80 3.60
CA LEU A 49 3.24 5.23 4.39
C LEU A 49 3.74 6.57 3.82
N MET A 50 3.71 7.60 4.64
CA MET A 50 4.05 8.97 4.25
C MET A 50 5.57 9.15 4.11
N CYS A 51 6.37 8.28 4.72
CA CYS A 51 7.81 8.49 4.86
C CYS A 51 8.62 7.38 4.20
N LEU A 52 9.73 7.78 3.56
CA LEU A 52 10.75 6.90 3.03
C LEU A 52 12.12 7.59 3.14
N TYR A 53 13.10 6.91 3.71
CA TYR A 53 14.42 7.45 4.02
C TYR A 53 14.33 8.77 4.80
N LYS A 54 13.43 8.82 5.80
CA LYS A 54 13.19 10.01 6.64
C LYS A 54 12.69 11.23 5.86
N ARG A 55 12.13 11.05 4.66
CA ARG A 55 11.58 12.12 3.83
C ARG A 55 10.12 11.85 3.49
N PRO A 56 9.29 12.91 3.42
CA PRO A 56 7.92 12.75 2.96
C PRO A 56 7.92 12.32 1.49
N ILE A 57 7.09 11.35 1.20
CA ILE A 57 6.79 10.88 -0.15
C ILE A 57 5.30 11.03 -0.40
N GLU A 58 4.94 11.14 -1.67
CA GLU A 58 3.58 10.88 -2.10
C GLU A 58 3.36 9.37 -2.25
N TRP A 59 2.35 8.97 -3.02
CA TRP A 59 2.04 7.57 -3.29
C TRP A 59 3.26 6.75 -3.74
N ASN A 60 3.40 5.55 -3.18
CA ASN A 60 4.39 4.57 -3.59
C ASN A 60 3.80 3.17 -3.75
N LEU A 61 4.49 2.36 -4.56
CA LEU A 61 4.21 0.93 -4.69
C LEU A 61 4.58 0.17 -3.40
N PRO A 62 4.04 -1.05 -3.21
CA PRO A 62 4.45 -1.92 -2.12
C PRO A 62 5.96 -2.08 -2.03
N ARG A 63 6.50 -2.04 -0.80
CA ARG A 63 7.93 -2.12 -0.52
C ARG A 63 8.19 -3.11 0.61
N GLN A 64 9.44 -3.57 0.69
CA GLN A 64 9.90 -4.42 1.79
C GLN A 64 10.82 -3.66 2.73
N TYR A 65 10.69 -3.92 4.03
CA TYR A 65 11.46 -3.26 5.10
C TYR A 65 11.95 -4.30 6.11
N GLN A 66 12.98 -3.97 6.87
CA GLN A 66 13.46 -4.85 7.96
C GLN A 66 12.34 -5.08 8.97
N ALA A 67 12.17 -6.30 9.45
CA ALA A 67 11.23 -6.63 10.52
C ALA A 67 11.68 -6.08 11.88
N GLY A 68 10.74 -6.01 12.82
CA GLY A 68 10.95 -5.52 14.17
C GLY A 68 10.09 -4.30 14.51
N ASN A 69 10.59 -3.44 15.40
CA ASN A 69 9.86 -2.28 15.90
C ASN A 69 9.94 -1.09 14.94
N HIS A 70 8.79 -0.49 14.63
CA HIS A 70 8.67 0.66 13.75
C HIS A 70 7.82 1.79 14.31
N GLN A 71 8.19 3.00 13.91
CA GLN A 71 7.38 4.21 14.03
C GLN A 71 6.94 4.61 12.62
N LEU A 72 5.70 4.30 12.26
CA LEU A 72 5.18 4.47 10.90
C LEU A 72 4.27 5.69 10.84
N TRP A 73 4.63 6.67 10.02
CA TRP A 73 3.73 7.76 9.67
C TRP A 73 2.93 7.41 8.43
N VAL A 74 1.62 7.60 8.51
CA VAL A 74 0.65 7.30 7.47
C VAL A 74 -0.07 8.58 7.07
N LYS A 75 -0.20 8.81 5.77
CA LYS A 75 -1.04 9.86 5.18
C LYS A 75 -2.25 9.19 4.54
N ALA A 76 -3.45 9.62 4.92
CA ALA A 76 -4.66 9.37 4.17
C ALA A 76 -5.02 10.63 3.39
N GLN A 77 -5.27 10.49 2.09
CA GLN A 77 -5.66 11.55 1.18
C GLN A 77 -6.94 11.13 0.46
N ILE A 78 -8.00 11.90 0.67
CA ILE A 78 -9.33 11.64 0.13
C ILE A 78 -9.74 12.84 -0.73
N TYR A 79 -10.16 12.62 -1.97
CA TYR A 79 -10.65 13.71 -2.82
C TYR A 79 -11.75 13.26 -3.77
N GLN A 80 -12.48 14.24 -4.33
CA GLN A 80 -13.49 14.00 -5.35
C GLN A 80 -13.00 14.51 -6.71
N ASN A 81 -12.96 13.61 -7.69
CA ASN A 81 -12.60 13.95 -9.06
C ASN A 81 -13.61 14.94 -9.67
N GLY A 82 -13.10 15.99 -10.30
CA GLY A 82 -13.89 17.08 -10.87
C GLY A 82 -14.39 18.12 -9.86
N MET A 83 -14.06 17.99 -8.56
CA MET A 83 -14.41 19.00 -7.54
C MET A 83 -13.16 19.69 -6.99
N ARG A 84 -13.03 20.99 -7.27
CA ARG A 84 -11.95 21.82 -6.71
C ARG A 84 -12.03 21.85 -5.19
N ASN A 85 -10.87 21.83 -4.54
CA ASN A 85 -10.72 21.93 -3.08
C ASN A 85 -11.48 20.86 -2.29
N SER A 86 -11.71 19.68 -2.89
CA SER A 86 -12.35 18.54 -2.24
C SER A 86 -11.38 17.67 -1.44
N GLU A 87 -10.06 17.90 -1.61
CA GLU A 87 -9.04 17.15 -0.90
C GLU A 87 -9.13 17.36 0.61
N LYS A 88 -9.09 16.25 1.33
CA LYS A 88 -8.89 16.19 2.77
C LYS A 88 -7.81 15.17 3.11
N ASN A 89 -6.98 15.53 4.07
CA ASN A 89 -5.87 14.73 4.56
C ASN A 89 -6.07 14.34 6.01
N ALA A 90 -5.48 13.21 6.40
CA ALA A 90 -5.32 12.79 7.78
C ALA A 90 -3.92 12.18 7.95
N PHE A 91 -3.36 12.34 9.14
CA PHE A 91 -2.00 11.89 9.46
C PHE A 91 -2.03 11.09 10.75
N VAL A 92 -1.48 9.88 10.72
CA VAL A 92 -1.48 8.96 11.85
C VAL A 92 -0.07 8.42 12.06
N LYS A 93 0.33 8.25 13.32
CA LYS A 93 1.55 7.58 13.73
C LYS A 93 1.21 6.24 14.37
N PHE A 94 1.85 5.17 13.92
CA PHE A 94 1.80 3.86 14.56
C PHE A 94 3.15 3.55 15.20
N ASP A 95 3.15 3.09 16.44
CA ASP A 95 4.29 2.45 17.10
C ASP A 95 3.98 0.95 17.16
N ILE A 96 4.66 0.13 16.34
CA ILE A 96 4.26 -1.28 16.08
C ILE A 96 5.46 -2.20 15.85
N SER A 97 5.33 -3.47 16.23
CA SER A 97 6.26 -4.55 15.82
C SER A 97 5.68 -5.34 14.66
N LEU A 98 6.46 -5.51 13.58
CA LEU A 98 6.06 -6.25 12.38
C LEU A 98 7.03 -7.42 12.13
N ASP A 99 6.47 -8.61 11.98
CA ASP A 99 7.23 -9.85 11.86
C ASP A 99 7.75 -10.08 10.44
N ALA A 100 8.89 -10.79 10.36
CA ALA A 100 9.48 -11.16 9.09
C ALA A 100 8.62 -12.19 8.33
N GLY A 101 8.70 -12.18 7.01
CA GLY A 101 7.99 -13.12 6.13
C GLY A 101 6.51 -12.78 5.92
N LEU A 102 5.99 -11.73 6.56
CA LEU A 102 4.59 -11.32 6.44
C LEU A 102 4.41 -10.13 5.49
N SER A 103 3.19 -10.00 4.97
CA SER A 103 2.77 -8.83 4.21
C SER A 103 1.67 -8.12 4.99
N TYR A 104 1.80 -6.81 5.16
CA TYR A 104 0.86 -5.98 5.90
C TYR A 104 0.22 -4.96 4.98
N LYS A 105 -1.01 -4.59 5.28
CA LYS A 105 -1.79 -3.64 4.49
C LYS A 105 -2.47 -2.61 5.38
N LEU A 106 -2.49 -1.36 4.92
CA LEU A 106 -3.32 -0.32 5.52
C LEU A 106 -4.80 -0.57 5.21
N ASN A 107 -5.66 -0.36 6.19
CA ASN A 107 -7.10 -0.37 6.00
C ASN A 107 -7.75 0.78 6.76
N ARG A 108 -9.00 1.05 6.44
CA ARG A 108 -9.72 2.25 6.88
C ARG A 108 -11.23 2.12 6.80
N SER A 109 -11.89 2.87 7.68
CA SER A 109 -13.32 3.17 7.66
C SER A 109 -13.53 4.68 7.80
N PHE A 110 -14.72 5.12 7.43
CA PHE A 110 -15.12 6.53 7.49
C PHE A 110 -16.42 6.65 8.27
N GLU A 111 -16.45 7.62 9.16
CA GLU A 111 -17.65 8.03 9.88
C GLU A 111 -17.60 9.56 9.99
N ASP A 112 -18.62 10.22 9.45
CA ASP A 112 -18.67 11.68 9.31
C ASP A 112 -17.43 12.29 8.61
N ASN A 113 -16.76 13.24 9.26
CA ASN A 113 -15.52 13.88 8.82
C ASN A 113 -14.28 13.23 9.46
N LYS A 114 -14.39 11.99 9.93
CA LYS A 114 -13.29 11.26 10.55
C LYS A 114 -12.93 10.02 9.72
N ILE A 115 -11.68 9.61 9.86
CA ILE A 115 -11.16 8.37 9.30
C ILE A 115 -10.57 7.56 10.44
N SER A 116 -10.92 6.28 10.50
CA SER A 116 -10.22 5.30 11.33
C SER A 116 -9.25 4.53 10.44
N ILE A 117 -7.99 4.43 10.85
CA ILE A 117 -6.93 3.75 10.11
C ILE A 117 -6.33 2.67 11.01
N TRP A 118 -6.04 1.51 10.42
CA TRP A 118 -5.35 0.41 11.08
C TRP A 118 -4.51 -0.41 10.09
N ILE A 119 -3.68 -1.29 10.62
CA ILE A 119 -2.82 -2.20 9.86
C ILE A 119 -3.35 -3.63 10.05
N GLU A 120 -3.50 -4.35 8.95
CA GLU A 120 -3.86 -5.77 8.92
C GLU A 120 -2.76 -6.61 8.28
N GLU A 121 -2.62 -7.87 8.69
CA GLU A 121 -1.86 -8.85 7.92
C GLU A 121 -2.65 -9.25 6.66
N GLU A 122 -2.00 -9.22 5.50
CA GLU A 122 -2.66 -9.26 4.18
C GLU A 122 -3.42 -10.57 3.95
N LYS A 123 -2.91 -11.71 4.42
CA LYS A 123 -3.51 -13.02 4.16
C LYS A 123 -4.66 -13.34 5.12
N SER A 124 -4.42 -13.22 6.42
CA SER A 124 -5.33 -13.55 7.51
C SER A 124 -6.39 -12.48 7.78
N LYS A 125 -6.13 -11.23 7.38
CA LYS A 125 -6.95 -10.05 7.70
C LYS A 125 -7.01 -9.74 9.19
N ASN A 126 -6.13 -10.32 9.99
CA ASN A 126 -6.01 -10.00 11.40
C ASN A 126 -5.52 -8.56 11.53
N ILE A 127 -6.23 -7.77 12.33
CA ILE A 127 -5.78 -6.43 12.73
C ILE A 127 -4.59 -6.61 13.67
N VAL A 128 -3.45 -6.02 13.31
CA VAL A 128 -2.19 -6.12 14.06
C VAL A 128 -1.77 -4.81 14.74
N SER A 129 -2.54 -3.74 14.52
CA SER A 129 -2.35 -2.44 15.17
C SER A 129 -3.58 -2.03 15.99
N GLU A 130 -3.43 -0.98 16.79
CA GLU A 130 -4.60 -0.23 17.25
C GLU A 130 -5.35 0.39 16.06
N ILE A 131 -6.63 0.71 16.27
CA ILE A 131 -7.43 1.49 15.33
C ILE A 131 -7.35 2.95 15.76
N ILE A 132 -6.74 3.80 14.93
CA ILE A 132 -6.56 5.22 15.24
C ILE A 132 -7.56 6.04 14.43
N THR A 133 -8.44 6.75 15.13
CA THR A 133 -9.44 7.65 14.53
C THR A 133 -8.98 9.09 14.61
N THR A 134 -8.98 9.79 13.48
CA THR A 134 -8.60 11.21 13.39
C THR A 134 -9.51 11.97 12.42
N GLU A 135 -9.50 13.30 12.53
CA GLU A 135 -10.23 14.17 11.61
C GLU A 135 -9.57 14.25 10.23
N LEU A 136 -10.43 14.33 9.20
CA LEU A 136 -10.05 14.67 7.84
C LEU A 136 -10.03 16.20 7.70
N ILE A 137 -8.83 16.77 7.58
CA ILE A 137 -8.59 18.21 7.50
C ILE A 137 -8.28 18.64 6.07
N LYS A 138 -8.52 19.91 5.74
CA LYS A 138 -8.04 20.46 4.46
C LYS A 138 -6.51 20.53 4.47
N PRO A 139 -5.84 20.32 3.31
CA PRO A 139 -4.41 20.55 3.19
C PRO A 139 -4.05 21.98 3.59
N LEU A 140 -2.99 22.15 4.38
CA LEU A 140 -2.43 23.46 4.70
C LEU A 140 -1.64 23.99 3.50
N PHE A 141 -1.57 25.31 3.37
CA PHE A 141 -0.78 25.95 2.32
C PHE A 141 0.73 25.69 2.45
N VAL A 142 1.22 25.43 3.67
CA VAL A 142 2.64 25.17 3.95
C VAL A 142 2.75 23.99 4.91
N GLU A 143 2.85 22.77 4.37
CA GLU A 143 2.99 21.55 5.18
C GLU A 143 4.41 20.96 5.20
N LYS A 144 5.27 21.36 4.25
CA LYS A 144 6.51 20.64 3.96
C LYS A 144 7.42 20.46 5.19
N SER A 145 7.60 21.52 5.98
CA SER A 145 8.44 21.46 7.19
C SER A 145 7.85 20.51 8.23
N LEU A 146 6.54 20.61 8.48
CA LEU A 146 5.83 19.74 9.42
C LEU A 146 5.94 18.26 9.02
N ARG A 147 5.71 17.93 7.74
CA ARG A 147 5.83 16.55 7.25
C ARG A 147 7.25 16.02 7.28
N THR A 148 8.23 16.89 7.05
CA THR A 148 9.65 16.53 7.20
C THR A 148 9.97 16.17 8.64
N GLN A 149 9.57 17.02 9.61
CA GLN A 149 9.77 16.74 11.04
C GLN A 149 9.11 15.43 11.48
N GLN A 150 7.91 15.15 10.99
CA GLN A 150 7.24 13.86 11.24
C GLN A 150 8.07 12.70 10.69
N CYS A 151 8.52 12.78 9.43
CA CYS A 151 9.33 11.71 8.84
C CYS A 151 10.69 11.50 9.49
N GLU A 152 11.30 12.55 10.07
CA GLU A 152 12.54 12.41 10.86
C GLU A 152 12.33 11.52 12.09
N THR A 153 11.13 11.55 12.70
CA THR A 153 10.75 10.68 13.83
C THR A 153 10.32 9.27 13.41
N GLY A 154 10.00 9.02 12.13
CA GLY A 154 9.59 7.71 11.65
C GLY A 154 10.77 6.74 11.51
N THR A 155 10.59 5.43 11.48
CA THR A 155 11.70 4.46 11.31
C THR A 155 11.98 4.07 9.86
N ILE A 156 11.14 4.52 8.91
CA ILE A 156 11.23 4.19 7.48
C ILE A 156 11.61 5.41 6.63
#